data_AF-A0A2V2RYS5-F1
#
_entry.id   AF-A0A2V2RYS5-F1
#
_cell.length_a   1.000
_cell.length_b   1.000
_cell.length_c   1.000
_cell.angle_alpha   90.00
_cell.angle_beta   90.00
_cell.angle_gamma   90.00
#
_symmetry.space_group_name_H-M   'P 1'
#
loop_
_entity.id
_entity.type
_entity.pdbx_description
1 polymer ?
#
loop_
_entity_poly.entity_id
_entity_poly.type
_entity_poly.pdbx_seq_one_letter_code
_entity_poly.pdbx_strand_id
1 'polypeptide(L)'
;MANADKNFFDIEENLFEKFCYLPQKLGCRVFNDYGATVINCGLQTSMFNIVCDARIQEENLFDSVQKIIEDFKGQPLAWWLGPSHTPRELSDVLH
;
A
#
# COMPACT_ATOMS: atom_id res chain seq x y z
N MET A 1 -26.85 -9.03 0.61
CA MET A 1 -25.50 -8.93 1.21
C MET A 1 -24.42 -8.87 0.14
N ALA A 2 -24.32 -9.82 -0.79
CA ALA A 2 -23.30 -9.83 -1.85
C ALA A 2 -23.12 -8.54 -2.71
N ASN A 3 -24.18 -7.75 -2.92
CA ASN A 3 -24.10 -6.51 -3.72
C ASN A 3 -23.48 -5.32 -2.95
N ALA A 4 -23.61 -5.31 -1.62
CA ALA A 4 -23.05 -4.23 -0.80
C ALA A 4 -21.54 -4.40 -0.63
N ASP A 5 -21.09 -5.65 -0.43
CA ASP A 5 -19.67 -6.00 -0.32
C ASP A 5 -18.94 -5.70 -1.64
N LYS A 6 -19.54 -6.05 -2.78
CA LYS A 6 -18.97 -5.73 -4.10
C LYS A 6 -18.78 -4.23 -4.31
N ASN A 7 -19.78 -3.41 -3.99
CA ASN A 7 -19.66 -1.96 -4.09
C ASN A 7 -18.52 -1.40 -3.22
N PHE A 8 -18.23 -2.04 -2.09
CA PHE A 8 -17.17 -1.61 -1.19
C PHE A 8 -15.78 -1.83 -1.80
N PHE A 9 -15.54 -3.03 -2.34
CA PHE A 9 -14.29 -3.33 -3.06
C PHE A 9 -14.10 -2.41 -4.26
N ASP A 10 -15.17 -2.17 -5.04
CA ASP A 10 -15.11 -1.29 -6.22
C ASP A 10 -14.79 0.17 -5.82
N ILE A 11 -15.32 0.65 -4.68
CA ILE A 11 -15.03 2.00 -4.16
C ILE A 11 -13.58 2.11 -3.70
N GLU A 12 -13.07 1.10 -2.99
CA GLU A 12 -11.71 1.09 -2.47
C GLU A 12 -10.67 0.95 -3.58
N GLU A 13 -10.91 0.09 -4.57
CA GLU A 13 -10.08 -0.02 -5.75
C GLU A 13 -10.03 1.32 -6.51
N ASN A 14 -11.19 1.98 -6.68
CA ASN A 14 -11.24 3.31 -7.27
C ASN A 14 -10.43 4.33 -6.45
N LEU A 15 -10.52 4.29 -5.11
CA LEU A 15 -9.74 5.16 -4.24
C LEU A 15 -8.23 4.98 -4.48
N PHE A 16 -7.72 3.74 -4.44
CA PHE A 16 -6.30 3.49 -4.65
C PHE A 16 -5.85 3.83 -6.07
N GLU A 17 -6.67 3.57 -7.09
CA GLU A 17 -6.38 3.97 -8.48
C GLU A 17 -6.23 5.50 -8.58
N LYS A 18 -7.17 6.27 -8.02
CA LYS A 18 -7.10 7.74 -8.06
C LYS A 18 -5.99 8.29 -7.17
N PHE A 19 -5.68 7.61 -6.07
CA PHE A 19 -4.58 7.98 -5.20
C PHE A 19 -3.22 7.80 -5.90
N CYS A 20 -3.08 6.77 -6.72
CA CYS A 20 -1.88 6.51 -7.53
C CYS A 20 -1.77 7.41 -8.77
N TYR A 21 -2.89 7.89 -9.31
CA TYR A 21 -2.93 8.66 -10.56
C TYR A 21 -2.05 9.92 -10.53
N LEU A 22 -2.17 10.76 -9.51
CA LEU A 22 -1.39 12.01 -9.44
C LEU A 22 0.12 11.76 -9.27
N PRO A 23 0.58 10.90 -8.33
CA PRO A 23 1.97 10.51 -8.24
C PRO A 23 2.57 10.02 -9.57
N GLN A 24 1.85 9.17 -10.31
CA GLN A 24 2.30 8.71 -11.64
C GLN A 24 2.48 9.87 -12.63
N LYS A 25 1.56 10.84 -12.64
CA LYS A 25 1.65 12.02 -13.52
C LYS A 25 2.78 12.97 -13.15
N LEU A 26 3.17 13.00 -11.87
CA LEU A 26 4.27 13.82 -11.37
C LEU A 26 5.64 13.13 -11.48
N GLY A 27 5.71 11.91 -12.03
CA GLY A 27 6.95 11.17 -12.20
C GLY A 27 7.41 10.40 -10.96
N CYS A 28 6.54 10.24 -9.95
CA CYS A 28 6.80 9.31 -8.86
C CYS A 28 6.78 7.88 -9.41
N ARG A 29 7.61 7.01 -8.83
CA ARG A 29 7.59 5.59 -9.18
C ARG A 29 6.44 4.93 -8.43
N VAL A 30 5.44 4.45 -9.16
CA VAL A 30 4.33 3.66 -8.60
C VAL A 30 4.44 2.24 -9.13
N PHE A 31 4.50 1.26 -8.24
CA PHE A 31 4.75 -0.13 -8.59
C PHE A 31 4.12 -1.07 -7.56
N ASN A 32 3.80 -2.28 -7.99
CA ASN A 32 3.28 -3.33 -7.12
C ASN A 32 4.43 -4.24 -6.75
N ASP A 33 4.70 -4.37 -5.45
CA ASP A 33 5.74 -5.27 -4.95
C ASP A 33 5.33 -5.86 -3.60
N TYR A 34 5.80 -7.07 -3.33
CA TYR A 34 5.55 -7.80 -2.07
C TYR A 34 4.06 -7.89 -1.66
N GLY A 35 3.15 -7.87 -2.62
CA GLY A 35 1.71 -7.90 -2.37
C GLY A 35 1.12 -6.55 -1.94
N ALA A 36 1.76 -5.41 -2.22
CA ALA A 36 1.20 -4.09 -1.98
C ALA A 36 1.53 -3.12 -3.13
N THR A 37 0.74 -2.06 -3.25
CA THR A 37 1.04 -0.94 -4.15
C THR A 37 1.92 0.07 -3.42
N VAL A 38 3.09 0.38 -3.98
CA VAL A 38 4.08 1.28 -3.42
C VAL A 38 4.22 2.52 -4.30
N ILE A 39 4.10 3.69 -3.67
CA ILE A 39 4.39 5.00 -4.25
C ILE A 39 5.73 5.46 -3.66
N ASN A 40 6.73 5.65 -4.52
CA ASN A 40 8.01 6.25 -4.16
C ASN A 40 8.14 7.60 -4.87
N CYS A 41 8.18 8.68 -4.10
CA CYS A 41 8.23 10.04 -4.64
C CYS A 41 9.66 10.52 -4.99
N GLY A 42 10.69 9.73 -4.68
CA GLY A 42 12.10 10.04 -4.95
C GLY A 42 12.71 11.13 -4.07
N LEU A 43 11.92 11.70 -3.14
CA LEU A 43 12.36 12.75 -2.22
C LEU A 43 12.63 12.14 -0.84
N GLN A 44 13.89 12.18 -0.40
CA GLN A 44 14.34 11.49 0.83
C GLN A 44 13.62 11.93 2.11
N THR A 45 13.12 13.16 2.18
CA THR A 45 12.48 13.73 3.36
C THR A 45 10.97 13.85 3.24
N SER A 46 10.38 13.28 2.17
CA SER A 46 8.98 13.46 1.85
C SER A 46 8.10 12.39 2.48
N MET A 47 6.94 12.82 3.00
CA MET A 47 5.88 11.93 3.48
C MET A 47 5.05 11.32 2.34
N PHE A 48 5.39 11.60 1.08
CA PHE A 48 4.68 11.08 -0.10
C PHE A 48 5.17 9.68 -0.54
N ASN A 49 6.04 9.02 0.23
CA ASN A 49 6.24 7.58 0.08
C ASN A 49 5.10 6.85 0.79
N ILE A 50 4.30 6.11 0.04
CA ILE A 50 3.06 5.52 0.55
C ILE A 50 2.91 4.09 0.08
N VAL A 51 2.58 3.20 1.00
CA VAL A 51 2.14 1.83 0.72
C VAL A 51 0.62 1.77 0.86
N CYS A 52 -0.07 1.13 -0.08
CA CYS A 52 -1.52 0.98 -0.09
C CYS A 52 -1.94 -0.31 -0.82
N ASP A 53 -3.25 -0.62 -0.84
CA ASP A 53 -3.82 -1.84 -1.46
C ASP A 53 -3.04 -3.12 -1.08
N ALA A 54 -2.77 -3.30 0.21
CA ALA A 54 -2.01 -4.44 0.70
C ALA A 54 -2.85 -5.72 0.63
N ARG A 55 -2.43 -6.64 -0.24
CA ARG A 55 -2.94 -8.00 -0.44
C ARG A 55 -1.80 -9.01 -0.35
N ILE A 56 -1.18 -9.06 0.82
CA ILE A 56 -0.03 -9.91 1.10
C ILE A 56 -0.53 -11.32 1.44
N GLN A 57 0.20 -12.34 0.98
CA GLN A 57 -0.07 -13.72 1.38
C GLN A 57 0.36 -13.92 2.84
N GLU A 58 -0.45 -14.62 3.65
CA GLU A 58 -0.20 -14.83 5.08
C GLU A 58 1.20 -15.42 5.34
N GLU A 59 1.60 -16.41 4.54
CA GLU A 59 2.92 -17.05 4.65
C GLU A 59 4.10 -16.10 4.39
N ASN A 60 3.86 -14.99 3.69
CA ASN A 60 4.87 -14.01 3.30
C ASN A 60 4.75 -12.69 4.06
N LEU A 61 3.83 -12.58 5.03
CA LEU A 61 3.46 -11.32 5.69
C LEU A 61 4.69 -10.58 6.24
N PHE A 62 5.41 -11.24 7.15
CA PHE A 62 6.53 -10.62 7.85
C PHE A 62 7.66 -10.24 6.89
N ASP A 63 8.05 -11.15 5.99
CA ASP A 63 9.12 -10.92 5.02
C ASP A 63 8.78 -9.79 4.05
N SER A 64 7.53 -9.70 3.61
CA SER A 64 7.06 -8.65 2.70
C SER A 64 7.08 -7.28 3.37
N VAL A 65 6.56 -7.18 4.60
CA VAL A 65 6.59 -5.94 5.40
C VAL A 65 8.03 -5.49 5.66
N GLN A 66 8.91 -6.40 6.07
CA GLN A 66 10.31 -6.07 6.34
C GLN A 66 11.06 -5.58 5.10
N LYS A 67 10.84 -6.21 3.94
CA LYS A 67 11.45 -5.77 2.66
C LYS A 67 11.00 -4.37 2.27
N ILE A 68 9.70 -4.09 2.36
CA ILE A 68 9.17 -2.75 2.09
C ILE A 68 9.78 -1.72 3.04
N ILE A 69 9.85 -2.01 4.34
CA ILE A 69 10.44 -1.08 5.32
C ILE A 69 11.93 -0.82 5.02
N GLU A 70 12.70 -1.87 4.70
CA GLU A 70 14.11 -1.75 4.38
C GLU A 70 14.35 -0.96 3.08
N ASP A 71 13.50 -1.11 2.06
CA ASP A 71 13.56 -0.32 0.81
C ASP A 71 13.43 1.20 1.04
N PHE A 72 12.79 1.61 2.13
CA PHE A 72 12.61 3.01 2.54
C PHE A 72 13.42 3.40 3.78
N LYS A 73 14.41 2.60 4.19
CA LYS A 73 15.22 2.90 5.37
C LYS A 73 15.85 4.28 5.31
N GLY A 74 15.62 5.07 6.37
CA GLY A 74 16.09 6.44 6.46
C GLY A 74 15.23 7.47 5.71
N GLN A 75 14.10 7.06 5.14
CA GLN A 75 13.11 7.92 4.50
C GLN A 75 11.76 7.77 5.22
N PRO A 76 10.93 8.82 5.27
CA PRO A 76 9.57 8.68 5.77
C PRO A 76 8.75 7.76 4.85
N LEU A 77 7.91 6.92 5.45
CA LEU A 77 7.00 6.01 4.77
C LEU A 77 5.68 6.01 5.54
N ALA A 78 4.57 6.19 4.81
CA ALA A 78 3.23 5.98 5.36
C ALA A 78 2.64 4.68 4.79
N TRP A 79 1.87 3.96 5.60
CA TRP A 79 1.13 2.78 5.14
C TRP A 79 -0.35 3.00 5.34
N TRP A 80 -1.11 3.03 4.24
CA TRP A 80 -2.56 3.08 4.25
C TRP A 80 -3.11 1.66 4.33
N LEU A 81 -3.72 1.30 5.46
CA LEU A 81 -4.48 0.06 5.59
C LEU A 81 -5.91 0.25 5.12
N GLY A 82 -6.20 -0.33 3.97
CA GLY A 82 -7.54 -0.37 3.39
C GLY A 82 -8.47 -1.31 4.17
N PRO A 83 -9.78 -1.07 4.23
CA PRO A 83 -10.69 -1.99 4.92
C PRO A 83 -10.77 -3.39 4.30
N SER A 84 -10.35 -3.58 3.03
CA SER A 84 -10.18 -4.91 2.44
C SER A 84 -8.76 -5.47 2.47
N HIS A 85 -7.83 -4.82 3.19
CA HIS A 85 -6.46 -5.31 3.26
C HIS A 85 -6.41 -6.76 3.76
N THR A 86 -5.43 -7.49 3.25
CA THR A 86 -5.15 -8.87 3.67
C THR A 86 -3.64 -9.04 3.81
N PRO A 87 -3.17 -9.78 4.83
CA PRO A 87 -3.95 -10.49 5.86
C PRO A 87 -4.43 -9.56 6.99
N ARG A 88 -5.37 -10.03 7.83
CA ARG A 88 -5.97 -9.20 8.90
C ARG A 88 -4.97 -8.81 9.98
N GLU A 89 -3.95 -9.64 10.17
CA GLU A 89 -2.86 -9.49 11.12
C GLU A 89 -1.83 -8.46 10.64
N LEU A 90 -1.97 -7.91 9.43
CA LEU A 90 -1.04 -6.90 8.90
C LEU A 90 -0.94 -5.67 9.83
N SER A 91 -2.04 -5.24 10.45
CA SER A 91 -1.98 -4.14 11.43
C SER A 91 -1.06 -4.47 12.60
N ASP A 92 -1.06 -5.71 13.06
CA ASP A 92 -0.30 -6.13 14.25
C ASP A 92 1.21 -6.17 13.96
N VAL A 93 1.60 -6.38 12.71
CA VAL A 93 3.01 -6.41 12.27
C VAL A 93 3.56 -5.00 11.99
N LEU A 94 2.69 -4.00 11.81
CA LEU A 94 3.08 -2.60 11.59
C LEU A 94 3.26 -1.78 12.88
N HIS A 95 3.01 -2.39 14.04
CA HIS A 95 3.15 -1.79 15.38
C HIS A 95 4.44 -2.24 16.08
#